data_AF-A0A496CB27-F1
#
_entry.id   AF-A0A496CB27-F1
#
_cell.length_a   1.000
_cell.length_b   1.000
_cell.length_c   1.000
_cell.angle_alpha   90.00
_cell.angle_beta   90.00
_cell.angle_gamma   90.00
#
_symmetry.space_group_name_H-M   'P 1'
#
loop_
_entity.id
_entity.type
_entity.pdbx_description
1 polymer ?
#
loop_
_entity_poly.entity_id
_entity_poly.type
_entity_poly.pdbx_seq_one_letter_code
_entity_poly.pdbx_strand_id
1 'polypeptide(L)'
;MKLASKLFITILGTALFTSCQKGLVYDEVPADVYEDVSLSTNLCKVETREIFTHKVYQVNYKQWVDNMLLVSNIGLDYRSNTEYINNTGSDVTILGEVIKPGEKIMVQNKLTTEDEASAPDGKLYVINVFATARATYKTPNKGHVFVESEFQGEDIKFSTPGDNEGQYQEASIPVDPTKLSVALLLNNSKACEVERVGDAPELGKPGDFSKPQRYMVVNITRRPEGEPARRLYEVRVQLLK
;
A
#
# COMPACT_ATOMS: atom_id res chain seq x y z
N MET A 1 -61.79 -17.92 43.78
CA MET A 1 -60.39 -18.28 44.12
C MET A 1 -59.55 -18.81 42.91
N LYS A 2 -59.82 -18.42 41.65
CA LYS A 2 -59.02 -18.90 40.49
C LYS A 2 -58.56 -17.81 39.49
N LEU A 3 -58.97 -16.56 39.64
CA LEU A 3 -58.47 -15.44 38.80
C LEU A 3 -57.27 -14.71 39.42
N ALA A 4 -57.20 -14.58 40.74
CA ALA A 4 -56.10 -13.88 41.41
C ALA A 4 -54.74 -14.61 41.32
N SER A 5 -54.76 -15.94 41.15
CA SER A 5 -53.54 -16.75 41.03
C SER A 5 -52.91 -16.71 39.63
N LYS A 6 -53.70 -16.44 38.58
CA LYS A 6 -53.16 -16.36 37.21
C LYS A 6 -52.53 -15.00 36.90
N LEU A 7 -53.02 -13.91 37.50
CA LEU A 7 -52.46 -12.57 37.30
C LEU A 7 -51.09 -12.39 38.00
N PHE A 8 -50.88 -13.08 39.12
CA PHE A 8 -49.62 -12.99 39.89
C PHE A 8 -48.45 -13.71 39.20
N ILE A 9 -48.72 -14.82 38.49
CA ILE A 9 -47.68 -15.60 37.79
C ILE A 9 -47.22 -14.88 36.50
N THR A 10 -48.11 -14.16 35.82
CA THR A 10 -47.75 -13.41 34.60
C THR A 10 -46.94 -12.14 34.90
N ILE A 11 -47.14 -11.50 36.07
CA ILE A 11 -46.37 -10.32 36.50
C ILE A 11 -44.98 -10.71 37.04
N LEU A 12 -44.83 -11.87 37.70
CA LEU A 12 -43.52 -12.39 38.10
C LEU A 12 -42.68 -12.87 36.90
N GLY A 13 -43.32 -13.38 35.85
CA GLY A 13 -42.64 -13.85 34.63
C GLY A 13 -41.98 -12.74 33.81
N THR A 14 -42.56 -11.53 33.77
CA THR A 14 -41.99 -10.37 33.04
C THR A 14 -40.91 -9.61 33.84
N ALA A 15 -40.95 -9.69 35.16
CA ALA A 15 -39.94 -9.09 36.04
C ALA A 15 -38.60 -9.87 36.06
N LEU A 16 -38.62 -11.17 35.75
CA LEU A 16 -37.41 -12.02 35.78
C LEU A 16 -36.55 -11.90 34.51
N PHE A 17 -37.13 -11.54 33.35
CA PHE A 17 -36.34 -11.32 32.13
C PHE A 17 -35.76 -9.90 32.02
N THR A 18 -36.34 -8.91 32.71
CA THR A 18 -35.82 -7.53 32.74
C THR A 18 -34.68 -7.35 33.75
N SER A 19 -34.53 -8.29 34.70
CA SER A 19 -33.46 -8.25 35.71
C SER A 19 -32.11 -8.76 35.22
N CYS A 20 -32.03 -9.45 34.08
CA CYS A 20 -30.75 -9.93 33.53
C CYS A 20 -30.02 -8.90 32.65
N GLN A 21 -30.61 -7.73 32.38
CA GLN A 21 -29.95 -6.65 31.64
C GLN A 21 -29.57 -5.44 32.52
N LYS A 22 -30.03 -5.40 33.77
CA LYS A 22 -29.73 -4.32 34.71
C LYS A 22 -28.44 -4.64 35.46
N GLY A 23 -27.30 -4.21 34.91
CA GLY A 23 -25.99 -4.39 35.53
C GLY A 23 -24.84 -4.67 34.57
N LEU A 24 -25.11 -4.84 33.27
CA LEU A 24 -24.06 -4.79 32.27
C LEU A 24 -23.71 -3.32 32.01
N VAL A 25 -22.74 -2.81 32.76
CA VAL A 25 -21.99 -1.63 32.34
C VAL A 25 -21.12 -2.12 31.20
N TYR A 26 -21.50 -1.79 29.96
CA TYR A 26 -20.59 -1.96 28.84
C TYR A 26 -19.46 -0.98 29.07
N ASP A 27 -18.25 -1.50 29.28
CA ASP A 27 -17.06 -0.66 29.26
C ASP A 27 -17.05 0.10 27.93
N GLU A 28 -16.87 1.41 27.99
CA GLU A 28 -16.72 2.21 26.78
C GLU A 28 -15.54 1.65 25.99
N VAL A 29 -15.80 1.25 24.75
CA VAL A 29 -14.75 0.79 23.87
C VAL A 29 -13.73 1.94 23.74
N PRO A 30 -12.44 1.69 23.94
CA PRO A 30 -11.42 2.71 23.79
C PRO A 30 -11.54 3.48 22.47
N ALA A 31 -11.42 4.81 22.51
CA ALA A 31 -11.69 5.66 21.35
C ALA A 31 -10.79 5.37 20.14
N ASP A 32 -9.56 4.92 20.38
CA ASP A 32 -8.62 4.48 19.35
C ASP A 32 -9.18 3.32 18.49
N VAL A 33 -10.12 2.52 19.00
CA VAL A 33 -10.74 1.45 18.23
C VAL A 33 -11.61 2.00 17.10
N TYR A 34 -12.33 3.09 17.34
CA TYR A 34 -13.32 3.65 16.40
C TYR A 34 -12.95 4.98 15.77
N GLU A 35 -11.89 5.64 16.25
CA GLU A 35 -11.39 6.91 15.69
C GLU A 35 -10.13 6.75 14.84
N ASP A 36 -9.39 5.63 15.00
CA ASP A 36 -8.16 5.43 14.25
C ASP A 36 -8.45 5.15 12.77
N VAL A 37 -8.02 6.09 11.92
CA VAL A 37 -7.98 6.03 10.46
C VAL A 37 -6.58 6.38 9.95
N SER A 38 -5.58 6.23 10.82
CA SER A 38 -4.20 6.58 10.51
C SER A 38 -3.48 5.47 9.74
N LEU A 39 -2.38 5.86 9.10
CA LEU A 39 -1.44 4.92 8.49
C LEU A 39 -0.32 4.60 9.48
N SER A 40 0.24 3.41 9.34
CA SER A 40 1.51 3.05 9.97
C SER A 40 2.64 3.98 9.54
N THR A 41 3.75 3.97 10.26
CA THR A 41 4.93 4.80 10.01
C THR A 41 5.51 4.66 8.59
N ASN A 42 5.36 3.48 7.97
CA ASN A 42 5.84 3.23 6.61
C ASN A 42 4.91 3.78 5.51
N LEU A 43 3.73 4.28 5.89
CA LEU A 43 2.68 4.89 5.06
C LEU A 43 2.07 3.95 4.00
N CYS A 44 2.89 3.49 3.05
CA CYS A 44 2.46 2.61 1.97
C CYS A 44 3.58 1.66 1.49
N LYS A 45 3.22 0.78 0.57
CA LYS A 45 4.11 -0.10 -0.17
C LYS A 45 3.92 0.20 -1.66
N VAL A 46 5.02 0.33 -2.40
CA VAL A 46 4.99 0.54 -3.86
C VAL A 46 5.74 -0.59 -4.52
N GLU A 47 5.06 -1.30 -5.40
CA GLU A 47 5.58 -2.45 -6.11
C GLU A 47 5.30 -2.33 -7.60
N THR A 48 6.07 -3.06 -8.38
CA THR A 48 5.75 -3.37 -9.77
C THR A 48 5.73 -4.87 -9.97
N ARG A 49 4.98 -5.32 -10.97
CA ARG A 49 4.80 -6.72 -11.31
C ARG A 49 5.05 -6.89 -12.79
N GLU A 50 5.84 -7.89 -13.15
CA GLU A 50 6.18 -8.17 -14.54
C GLU A 50 5.96 -9.65 -14.84
N ILE A 51 5.43 -9.93 -16.03
CA ILE A 51 5.29 -11.30 -16.54
C ILE A 51 6.39 -11.52 -17.56
N PHE A 52 7.35 -12.35 -17.17
CA PHE A 52 8.45 -12.76 -18.03
C PHE A 52 8.03 -13.96 -18.87
N THR A 53 7.51 -13.70 -20.06
CA THR A 53 7.14 -14.73 -21.04
C THR A 53 8.35 -15.12 -21.87
N HIS A 54 8.71 -16.41 -21.88
CA HIS A 54 9.85 -16.96 -22.63
C HIS A 54 11.19 -16.24 -22.39
N LYS A 55 11.39 -15.73 -21.17
CA LYS A 55 12.58 -14.94 -20.79
C LYS A 55 13.43 -15.61 -19.70
N VAL A 56 12.88 -16.66 -19.08
CA VAL A 56 13.49 -17.37 -17.96
C VAL A 56 13.70 -18.83 -18.35
N TYR A 57 14.91 -19.33 -18.17
CA TYR A 57 15.28 -20.72 -18.39
C TYR A 57 15.41 -21.48 -17.07
N GLN A 58 14.89 -22.70 -17.04
CA GLN A 58 14.96 -23.59 -15.88
C GLN A 58 16.10 -24.59 -16.06
N VAL A 59 17.23 -24.34 -15.40
CA VAL A 59 18.51 -25.01 -15.64
C VAL A 59 18.43 -26.52 -15.41
N ASN A 60 17.85 -26.95 -14.29
CA ASN A 60 17.80 -28.37 -13.91
C ASN A 60 16.91 -29.22 -14.82
N TYR A 61 15.86 -28.62 -15.38
CA TYR A 61 14.88 -29.30 -16.22
C TYR A 61 15.14 -29.09 -17.72
N LYS A 62 16.11 -28.24 -18.05
CA LYS A 62 16.52 -27.91 -19.42
C LYS A 62 15.35 -27.46 -20.30
N GLN A 63 14.52 -26.58 -19.75
CA GLN A 63 13.31 -26.08 -20.42
C GLN A 63 13.11 -24.60 -20.16
N TRP A 64 12.35 -23.96 -21.05
CA TRP A 64 11.88 -22.60 -20.86
C TRP A 64 10.73 -22.55 -19.87
N VAL A 65 10.67 -21.47 -19.09
CA VAL A 65 9.49 -21.13 -18.32
C VAL A 65 8.56 -20.33 -19.21
N ASP A 66 7.36 -20.86 -19.46
CA ASP A 66 6.37 -20.21 -20.33
C ASP A 66 6.06 -18.79 -19.85
N ASN A 67 5.71 -18.66 -18.57
CA ASN A 67 5.43 -17.38 -17.92
C ASN A 67 5.93 -17.40 -16.48
N MET A 68 6.78 -16.43 -16.12
CA MET A 68 7.16 -16.20 -14.72
C MET A 68 6.67 -14.82 -14.27
N LEU A 69 5.72 -14.78 -13.35
CA LEU A 69 5.31 -13.55 -12.67
C LEU A 69 6.28 -13.25 -11.54
N LEU A 70 6.94 -12.10 -11.59
CA LEU A 70 7.79 -11.61 -10.50
C LEU A 70 7.30 -10.24 -10.02
N VAL A 71 7.57 -9.97 -8.75
CA VAL A 71 7.23 -8.71 -8.08
C VAL A 71 8.51 -8.08 -7.57
N SER A 72 8.64 -6.78 -7.76
CA SER A 72 9.73 -5.98 -7.20
C SER A 72 9.16 -4.87 -6.34
N ASN A 73 9.70 -4.70 -5.13
CA ASN A 73 9.37 -3.56 -4.29
C ASN A 73 10.38 -2.46 -4.54
N ILE A 74 9.87 -1.31 -4.99
CA ILE A 74 10.68 -0.18 -5.46
C ILE A 74 10.69 0.98 -4.47
N GLY A 75 9.93 0.88 -3.37
CA GLY A 75 9.77 1.96 -2.39
C GLY A 75 10.33 1.65 -1.00
N LEU A 76 11.04 0.54 -0.80
CA LEU A 76 11.55 0.17 0.54
C LEU A 76 12.62 1.13 1.04
N ASP A 77 13.54 1.55 0.16
CA ASP A 77 14.71 2.32 0.56
C ASP A 77 14.29 3.63 1.24
N TYR A 78 13.30 4.32 0.67
CA TYR A 78 12.80 5.61 1.12
C TYR A 78 11.85 5.53 2.33
N ARG A 79 11.66 4.36 2.96
CA ARG A 79 10.98 4.29 4.28
C ARG A 79 11.83 4.86 5.41
N SER A 80 13.12 4.98 5.18
CA SER A 80 14.09 5.65 6.03
C SER A 80 14.78 6.75 5.24
N ASN A 81 15.53 7.62 5.91
CA ASN A 81 16.35 8.63 5.23
C ASN A 81 17.38 7.96 4.32
N THR A 82 17.18 8.06 3.00
CA THR A 82 18.09 7.57 1.96
C THR A 82 18.82 8.75 1.31
N GLU A 83 20.13 8.63 1.10
CA GLU A 83 20.86 9.61 0.28
C GLU A 83 20.46 9.45 -1.19
N TYR A 84 19.90 10.49 -1.77
CA TYR A 84 19.64 10.60 -3.20
C TYR A 84 20.68 11.55 -3.83
N ILE A 85 21.16 11.19 -5.02
CA ILE A 85 22.07 12.01 -5.83
C ILE A 85 21.37 12.23 -7.18
N ASN A 86 21.21 13.48 -7.60
CA ASN A 86 20.61 13.78 -8.90
C ASN A 86 21.59 13.48 -10.05
N ASN A 87 21.43 12.31 -10.69
CA ASN A 87 22.23 11.90 -11.84
C ASN A 87 21.53 12.12 -13.20
N THR A 88 20.42 12.86 -13.23
CA THR A 88 19.55 12.97 -14.42
C THR A 88 20.02 13.96 -15.48
N GLY A 89 21.07 14.74 -15.20
CA GLY A 89 21.58 15.79 -16.09
C GLY A 89 20.71 17.05 -16.17
N SER A 90 19.56 17.07 -15.47
CA SER A 90 18.66 18.21 -15.34
C SER A 90 18.23 18.41 -13.88
N ASP A 91 17.66 19.56 -13.56
CA ASP A 91 17.10 19.82 -12.23
C ASP A 91 15.95 18.85 -11.91
N VAL A 92 15.90 18.37 -10.66
CA VAL A 92 14.83 17.50 -10.14
C VAL A 92 14.22 18.17 -8.92
N THR A 93 12.89 18.25 -8.86
CA THR A 93 12.18 18.81 -7.70
C THR A 93 11.71 17.70 -6.77
N ILE A 94 12.09 17.73 -5.49
CA ILE A 94 11.66 16.78 -4.45
C ILE A 94 11.02 17.59 -3.31
N LEU A 95 9.74 17.31 -3.00
CA LEU A 95 8.99 18.04 -1.95
C LEU A 95 9.04 19.59 -2.09
N GLY A 96 9.10 20.09 -3.32
CA GLY A 96 9.21 21.52 -3.62
C GLY A 96 10.63 22.09 -3.60
N GLU A 97 11.64 21.31 -3.21
CA GLU A 97 13.05 21.70 -3.27
C GLU A 97 13.66 21.30 -4.63
N VAL A 98 14.35 22.24 -5.28
CA VAL A 98 15.04 22.00 -6.55
C VAL A 98 16.45 21.49 -6.28
N ILE A 99 16.75 20.29 -6.78
CA ILE A 99 18.03 19.60 -6.65
C ILE A 99 18.73 19.62 -8.01
N LYS A 100 19.89 20.28 -8.10
CA LYS A 100 20.66 20.38 -9.35
C LYS A 100 21.43 19.09 -9.65
N PRO A 101 21.86 18.86 -10.90
CA PRO A 101 22.70 17.71 -11.23
C PRO A 101 23.95 17.62 -10.34
N GLY A 102 24.19 16.43 -9.78
CA GLY A 102 25.31 16.15 -8.87
C GLY A 102 25.07 16.52 -7.40
N GLU A 103 24.00 17.24 -7.07
CA GLU A 103 23.65 17.54 -5.68
C GLU A 103 23.06 16.33 -4.97
N LYS A 104 23.24 16.32 -3.65
CA LYS A 104 22.79 15.26 -2.76
C LYS A 104 21.76 15.77 -1.76
N ILE A 105 20.77 14.95 -1.46
CA ILE A 105 19.76 15.24 -0.43
C ILE A 105 19.34 13.94 0.26
N MET A 106 18.91 14.05 1.52
CA MET A 106 18.27 12.94 2.22
C MET A 106 16.78 12.92 1.89
N VAL A 107 16.31 11.79 1.36
CA VAL A 107 14.93 11.60 0.92
C VAL A 107 14.29 10.50 1.76
N GLN A 108 13.07 10.74 2.22
CA GLN A 108 12.23 9.76 2.88
C GLN A 108 10.77 10.03 2.55
N ASN A 109 9.95 8.99 2.56
CA ASN A 109 8.50 9.10 2.44
C ASN A 109 7.96 10.03 3.53
N LYS A 110 7.03 10.90 3.17
CA LYS A 110 6.55 11.96 4.05
C LYS A 110 5.05 12.16 3.95
N LEU A 111 4.39 12.12 5.10
CA LEU A 111 3.00 12.55 5.23
C LEU A 111 2.96 14.06 5.48
N THR A 112 2.26 14.79 4.62
CA THR A 112 1.96 16.22 4.78
C THR A 112 0.46 16.44 4.81
N THR A 113 0.03 17.65 5.16
CA THR A 113 -1.38 18.04 5.15
C THR A 113 -1.58 19.29 4.32
N GLU A 114 -2.65 19.31 3.53
CA GLU A 114 -3.12 20.46 2.75
C GLU A 114 -4.58 20.75 3.14
N ASP A 115 -5.02 22.00 3.01
CA ASP A 115 -6.41 22.37 3.28
C ASP A 115 -7.31 21.89 2.14
N GLU A 116 -8.39 21.18 2.47
CA GLU A 116 -9.35 20.64 1.50
C GLU A 116 -10.74 20.66 2.15
N ALA A 117 -11.53 21.69 1.84
CA ALA A 117 -12.83 21.91 2.48
C ALA A 117 -13.83 20.76 2.23
N SER A 118 -13.63 19.96 1.19
CA SER A 118 -14.45 18.78 0.90
C SER A 118 -14.07 17.54 1.72
N ALA A 119 -12.93 17.55 2.41
CA ALA A 119 -12.48 16.45 3.24
C ALA A 119 -13.18 16.43 4.62
N PRO A 120 -13.28 15.26 5.29
CA PRO A 120 -14.07 15.11 6.52
C PRO A 120 -13.71 16.05 7.66
N ASP A 121 -12.43 16.36 7.82
CA ASP A 121 -11.89 17.28 8.83
C ASP A 121 -11.31 18.57 8.19
N GLY A 122 -11.68 18.84 6.94
CA GLY A 122 -11.17 19.96 6.16
C GLY A 122 -9.71 19.78 5.70
N LYS A 123 -9.11 18.59 5.84
CA LYS A 123 -7.70 18.33 5.51
C LYS A 123 -7.53 17.18 4.53
N LEU A 124 -6.64 17.40 3.57
CA LEU A 124 -6.10 16.37 2.70
C LEU A 124 -4.77 15.87 3.27
N TYR A 125 -4.67 14.57 3.51
CA TYR A 125 -3.45 13.93 4.00
C TYR A 125 -2.63 13.39 2.82
N VAL A 126 -1.59 14.13 2.43
CA VAL A 126 -0.77 13.81 1.26
C VAL A 126 0.38 12.90 1.64
N ILE A 127 0.39 11.70 1.06
CA ILE A 127 1.45 10.70 1.16
C ILE A 127 2.42 10.94 0.01
N ASN A 128 3.52 11.63 0.29
CA ASN A 128 4.61 11.81 -0.68
C ASN A 128 5.51 10.58 -0.61
N VAL A 129 5.52 9.80 -1.68
CA VAL A 129 6.19 8.51 -1.74
C VAL A 129 7.27 8.55 -2.80
N PHE A 130 8.46 8.11 -2.43
CA PHE A 130 9.59 8.00 -3.33
C PHE A 130 9.85 6.52 -3.64
N ALA A 131 10.20 6.26 -4.89
CA ALA A 131 10.52 4.92 -5.36
C ALA A 131 11.61 4.97 -6.43
N THR A 132 12.34 3.88 -6.60
CA THR A 132 13.37 3.78 -7.64
C THR A 132 12.73 3.75 -9.03
N ALA A 133 13.32 4.45 -9.98
CA ALA A 133 12.84 4.47 -11.37
C ALA A 133 13.16 3.18 -12.15
N ARG A 134 13.92 2.26 -11.55
CA ARG A 134 14.14 0.90 -12.06
C ARG A 134 13.78 -0.11 -11.00
N ALA A 135 13.16 -1.21 -11.44
CA ALA A 135 12.77 -2.33 -10.62
C ALA A 135 13.70 -3.51 -10.87
N THR A 136 14.29 -4.04 -9.80
CA THR A 136 15.12 -5.25 -9.88
C THR A 136 14.27 -6.46 -9.54
N TYR A 137 14.13 -7.37 -10.51
CA TYR A 137 13.46 -8.64 -10.35
C TYR A 137 14.49 -9.73 -10.11
N LYS A 138 14.20 -10.62 -9.15
CA LYS A 138 15.05 -11.73 -8.78
C LYS A 138 14.34 -13.04 -9.03
N THR A 139 15.01 -13.94 -9.71
CA THR A 139 14.55 -15.32 -9.89
C THR A 139 14.45 -16.06 -8.54
N PRO A 140 13.59 -17.08 -8.40
CA PRO A 140 13.34 -17.73 -7.10
C PRO A 140 14.58 -18.41 -6.49
N ASN A 141 15.51 -18.87 -7.32
CA ASN A 141 16.74 -19.57 -6.94
C ASN A 141 17.66 -19.71 -8.17
N LYS A 142 18.88 -20.22 -7.95
CA LYS A 142 19.87 -20.49 -9.01
C LYS A 142 19.40 -21.44 -10.12
N GLY A 143 18.33 -22.21 -9.90
CA GLY A 143 17.75 -23.10 -10.90
C GLY A 143 16.93 -22.38 -11.97
N HIS A 144 16.69 -21.07 -11.82
CA HIS A 144 16.01 -20.22 -12.78
C HIS A 144 16.91 -19.04 -13.12
N VAL A 145 17.04 -18.73 -14.39
CA VAL A 145 17.89 -17.63 -14.86
C VAL A 145 17.20 -16.87 -15.98
N PHE A 146 17.29 -15.54 -15.94
CA PHE A 146 17.02 -14.70 -17.09
C PHE A 146 18.08 -14.96 -18.16
N VAL A 147 17.67 -15.04 -19.42
CA VAL A 147 18.57 -15.24 -20.55
C VAL A 147 18.64 -13.94 -21.35
N GLU A 148 19.81 -13.29 -21.35
CA GLU A 148 20.01 -11.94 -21.91
C GLU A 148 19.57 -11.82 -23.38
N SER A 149 19.81 -12.87 -24.20
CA SER A 149 19.42 -12.88 -25.61
C SER A 149 17.92 -12.74 -25.84
N GLU A 150 17.09 -13.06 -24.84
CA GLU A 150 15.61 -13.00 -24.93
C GLU A 150 15.06 -11.60 -24.60
N PHE A 151 15.93 -10.64 -24.26
CA PHE A 151 15.58 -9.25 -23.96
C PHE A 151 16.06 -8.27 -25.04
N GLN A 152 16.31 -8.75 -26.27
CA GLN A 152 16.83 -7.93 -27.35
C GLN A 152 15.94 -6.69 -27.60
N GLY A 153 16.57 -5.51 -27.60
CA GLY A 153 15.89 -4.23 -27.80
C GLY A 153 15.25 -3.64 -26.55
N GLU A 154 15.32 -4.31 -25.41
CA GLU A 154 14.83 -3.81 -24.12
C GLU A 154 15.97 -3.14 -23.32
N ASP A 155 15.64 -2.07 -22.59
CA ASP A 155 16.58 -1.45 -21.64
C ASP A 155 16.63 -2.27 -20.35
N ILE A 156 17.49 -3.29 -20.32
CA ILE A 156 17.66 -4.17 -19.15
C ILE A 156 19.09 -4.03 -18.60
N LYS A 157 19.22 -4.00 -17.27
CA LYS A 157 20.51 -4.12 -16.59
C LYS A 157 20.55 -5.44 -15.82
N PHE A 158 21.54 -6.28 -16.10
CA PHE A 158 21.79 -7.52 -15.38
C PHE A 158 22.93 -7.34 -14.37
N SER A 159 22.81 -7.92 -13.18
CA SER A 159 23.77 -7.70 -12.08
C SER A 159 24.33 -8.99 -11.48
N THR A 160 23.49 -10.02 -11.28
CA THR A 160 23.89 -11.26 -10.61
C THR A 160 24.01 -12.39 -11.63
N PRO A 161 25.23 -12.82 -12.01
CA PRO A 161 25.42 -13.89 -12.99
C PRO A 161 24.87 -15.25 -12.52
N GLY A 162 24.45 -16.05 -13.49
CA GLY A 162 24.21 -17.48 -13.35
C GLY A 162 25.49 -18.29 -13.62
N ASP A 163 25.32 -19.59 -13.76
CA ASP A 163 26.46 -20.51 -13.96
C ASP A 163 26.97 -20.52 -15.41
N ASN A 164 26.17 -20.05 -16.38
CA ASN A 164 26.56 -19.95 -17.79
C ASN A 164 26.60 -18.48 -18.25
N GLU A 165 27.37 -18.22 -19.30
CA GLU A 165 27.43 -16.92 -19.96
C GLU A 165 26.05 -16.49 -20.49
N GLY A 166 25.73 -15.19 -20.37
CA GLY A 166 24.43 -14.63 -20.77
C GLY A 166 23.25 -15.02 -19.88
N GLN A 167 23.49 -15.72 -18.76
CA GLN A 167 22.47 -16.10 -17.79
C GLN A 167 22.62 -15.30 -16.50
N TYR A 168 21.50 -14.81 -15.96
CA TYR A 168 21.50 -13.95 -14.77
C TYR A 168 20.35 -14.28 -13.84
N GLN A 169 20.55 -14.11 -12.53
CA GLN A 169 19.50 -14.28 -11.52
C GLN A 169 18.70 -13.00 -11.28
N GLU A 170 19.22 -11.85 -11.69
CA GLU A 170 18.61 -10.55 -11.46
C GLU A 170 18.59 -9.71 -12.75
N ALA A 171 17.43 -9.13 -13.04
CA ALA A 171 17.20 -8.24 -14.17
C ALA A 171 16.52 -6.96 -13.68
N SER A 172 17.08 -5.80 -14.04
CA SER A 172 16.59 -4.49 -13.65
C SER A 172 15.99 -3.75 -14.85
N ILE A 173 14.72 -3.36 -14.75
CA ILE A 173 13.89 -2.84 -15.84
C ILE A 173 13.37 -1.44 -15.47
N PRO A 174 13.25 -0.49 -16.42
CA PRO A 174 12.56 0.77 -16.19
C PRO A 174 11.15 0.56 -15.63
N VAL A 175 10.80 1.36 -14.64
CA VAL A 175 9.47 1.32 -14.03
C VAL A 175 8.50 2.15 -14.87
N ASP A 176 7.35 1.56 -15.19
CA ASP A 176 6.21 2.24 -15.79
C ASP A 176 5.28 2.77 -14.66
N PRO A 177 5.19 4.08 -14.44
CA PRO A 177 4.33 4.65 -13.39
C PRO A 177 2.84 4.37 -13.63
N THR A 178 2.45 3.97 -14.84
CA THR A 178 1.06 3.64 -15.17
C THR A 178 0.65 2.21 -14.75
N LYS A 179 1.59 1.42 -14.23
CA LYS A 179 1.41 0.00 -13.86
C LYS A 179 1.91 -0.32 -12.45
N LEU A 180 1.92 0.66 -11.55
CA LEU A 180 2.34 0.45 -10.17
C LEU A 180 1.24 -0.24 -9.36
N SER A 181 1.66 -1.07 -8.40
CA SER A 181 0.80 -1.63 -7.37
C SER A 181 1.13 -0.94 -6.04
N VAL A 182 0.23 -0.08 -5.58
CA VAL A 182 0.36 0.60 -4.28
C VAL A 182 -0.57 -0.02 -3.25
N ALA A 183 -0.10 -0.20 -2.02
CA ALA A 183 -0.93 -0.60 -0.89
C ALA A 183 -0.72 0.37 0.28
N LEU A 184 -1.82 0.90 0.84
CA LEU A 184 -1.76 1.69 2.07
C LEU A 184 -1.53 0.77 3.27
N LEU A 185 -0.62 1.15 4.15
CA LEU A 185 -0.31 0.39 5.35
C LEU A 185 -1.04 1.02 6.53
N LEU A 186 -2.29 0.57 6.77
CA LEU A 186 -3.17 1.08 7.82
C LEU A 186 -2.64 0.72 9.22
N ASN A 187 -2.78 1.61 10.19
CA ASN A 187 -2.43 1.32 11.58
C ASN A 187 -3.36 0.24 12.18
N ASN A 188 -4.65 0.31 11.84
CA ASN A 188 -5.65 -0.67 12.23
C ASN A 188 -6.36 -1.28 11.01
N SER A 189 -5.67 -2.18 10.31
CA SER A 189 -6.18 -2.80 9.06
C SER A 189 -7.41 -3.70 9.23
N LYS A 190 -7.76 -4.09 10.46
CA LYS A 190 -8.96 -4.89 10.75
C LYS A 190 -10.19 -4.02 11.02
N ALA A 191 -9.98 -2.77 11.40
CA ALA A 191 -11.04 -1.82 11.72
C ALA A 191 -11.28 -0.81 10.60
N CYS A 192 -10.47 -0.80 9.54
CA CYS A 192 -10.55 0.18 8.47
C CYS A 192 -10.75 -0.45 7.10
N GLU A 193 -11.58 0.20 6.29
CA GLU A 193 -11.71 -0.04 4.86
C GLU A 193 -11.18 1.16 4.07
N VAL A 194 -10.81 0.92 2.80
CA VAL A 194 -10.31 1.95 1.91
C VAL A 194 -11.20 2.04 0.69
N GLU A 195 -11.81 3.20 0.52
CA GLU A 195 -12.66 3.53 -0.62
C GLU A 195 -11.88 4.36 -1.63
N ARG A 196 -12.10 4.08 -2.92
CA ARG A 196 -11.50 4.84 -4.02
C ARG A 196 -12.27 6.13 -4.23
N VAL A 197 -11.55 7.23 -4.48
CA VAL A 197 -12.17 8.52 -4.82
C VAL A 197 -11.95 8.79 -6.31
N GLY A 198 -13.04 8.99 -7.05
CA GLY A 198 -13.00 9.16 -8.50
C GLY A 198 -12.47 7.90 -9.22
N ASP A 199 -11.61 8.11 -10.21
CA ASP A 199 -11.03 7.06 -11.06
C ASP A 199 -9.74 6.45 -10.49
N ALA A 200 -9.51 6.57 -9.17
CA ALA A 200 -8.33 6.01 -8.54
C ALA A 200 -8.23 4.49 -8.80
N PRO A 201 -7.03 3.97 -9.09
CA PRO A 201 -6.82 2.54 -9.29
C PRO A 201 -7.11 1.75 -8.01
N GLU A 202 -7.33 0.45 -8.13
CA GLU A 202 -7.50 -0.42 -6.97
C GLU A 202 -6.15 -0.67 -6.30
N LEU A 203 -6.08 -0.45 -4.99
CA LEU A 203 -4.86 -0.72 -4.21
C LEU A 203 -4.50 -2.22 -4.26
N GLY A 204 -3.21 -2.52 -4.31
CA GLY A 204 -2.68 -3.89 -4.41
C GLY A 204 -2.77 -4.51 -5.80
N LYS A 205 -3.29 -3.78 -6.79
CA LYS A 205 -3.31 -4.16 -8.21
C LYS A 205 -2.52 -3.16 -9.04
N PRO A 206 -1.94 -3.57 -10.19
CA PRO A 206 -1.33 -2.64 -11.13
C PRO A 206 -2.34 -1.57 -11.59
N GLY A 207 -1.92 -0.32 -11.55
CA GLY A 207 -2.72 0.83 -11.97
C GLY A 207 -1.89 2.09 -12.12
N ASP A 208 -2.54 3.16 -12.57
CA ASP A 208 -1.86 4.40 -12.92
C ASP A 208 -1.62 5.30 -11.70
N PHE A 209 -0.36 5.47 -11.34
CA PHE A 209 0.10 6.37 -10.28
C PHE A 209 1.06 7.44 -10.82
N SER A 210 1.03 7.70 -12.14
CA SER A 210 1.76 8.84 -12.75
C SER A 210 1.19 10.21 -12.34
N LYS A 211 -0.02 10.20 -11.78
CA LYS A 211 -0.72 11.37 -11.22
C LYS A 211 -1.16 11.09 -9.78
N PRO A 212 -1.45 12.12 -8.98
CA PRO A 212 -1.96 11.94 -7.63
C PRO A 212 -3.26 11.11 -7.60
N GLN A 213 -3.38 10.21 -6.63
CA GLN A 213 -4.54 9.32 -6.47
C GLN A 213 -5.14 9.42 -5.08
N ARG A 214 -6.47 9.57 -4.98
CA ARG A 214 -7.15 9.83 -3.70
C ARG A 214 -7.93 8.61 -3.20
N TYR A 215 -7.90 8.42 -1.88
CA TYR A 215 -8.56 7.32 -1.19
C TYR A 215 -9.15 7.82 0.13
N MET A 216 -10.37 7.38 0.45
CA MET A 216 -10.99 7.61 1.74
C MET A 216 -10.73 6.39 2.62
N VAL A 217 -10.05 6.57 3.76
CA VAL A 217 -9.95 5.53 4.78
C VAL A 217 -11.11 5.73 5.75
N VAL A 218 -11.89 4.68 5.98
CA VAL A 218 -13.08 4.71 6.85
C VAL A 218 -12.92 3.64 7.93
N ASN A 219 -13.05 4.04 9.19
CA ASN A 219 -13.12 3.08 10.29
C ASN A 219 -14.53 2.47 10.33
N ILE A 220 -14.62 1.15 10.16
CA ILE A 220 -15.89 0.40 10.07
C ILE A 220 -16.40 -0.09 11.44
N THR A 221 -15.67 0.16 12.52
CA THR A 221 -16.15 -0.19 13.86
C THR A 221 -17.28 0.74 14.27
N ARG A 222 -18.20 0.22 15.08
CA ARG A 222 -19.33 1.01 15.56
C ARG A 222 -18.83 2.13 16.47
N ARG A 223 -18.99 3.36 16.01
CA ARG A 223 -18.83 4.55 16.85
C ARG A 223 -20.04 4.72 17.79
N PRO A 224 -19.86 5.00 19.09
CA PRO A 224 -20.96 5.21 20.02
C PRO A 224 -21.90 6.37 19.60
N GLU A 225 -21.34 7.47 19.09
CA GLU A 225 -22.07 8.63 18.61
C GLU A 225 -21.45 9.18 17.31
N GLY A 226 -22.30 9.59 16.36
CA GLY A 226 -21.88 10.26 15.12
C GLY A 226 -21.47 9.32 13.97
N GLU A 227 -20.98 9.94 12.91
CA GLU A 227 -20.53 9.24 11.71
C GLU A 227 -19.21 8.47 11.94
N PRO A 228 -18.97 7.40 11.17
CA PRO A 228 -17.71 6.68 11.18
C PRO A 228 -16.52 7.64 10.98
N ALA A 229 -15.45 7.44 11.75
CA ALA A 229 -14.22 8.18 11.55
C ALA A 229 -13.69 7.91 10.14
N ARG A 230 -13.26 8.96 9.47
CA ARG A 230 -12.82 8.89 8.07
C ARG A 230 -11.78 9.95 7.76
N ARG A 231 -10.87 9.64 6.84
CA ARG A 231 -9.77 10.54 6.45
C ARG A 231 -9.47 10.41 4.97
N LEU A 232 -9.36 11.56 4.30
CA LEU A 232 -9.01 11.64 2.89
C LEU A 232 -7.49 11.65 2.73
N TYR A 233 -6.96 10.66 2.01
CA TYR A 233 -5.55 10.54 1.66
C TYR A 233 -5.34 10.77 0.16
N GLU A 234 -4.22 11.39 -0.19
CA GLU A 234 -3.73 11.46 -1.57
C GLU A 234 -2.33 10.83 -1.67
N VAL A 235 -2.17 9.85 -2.55
CA VAL A 235 -0.88 9.23 -2.86
C VAL A 235 -0.23 9.98 -4.01
N ARG A 236 0.96 10.52 -3.78
CA ARG A 236 1.82 11.11 -4.81
C ARG A 236 3.09 10.28 -4.91
N VAL A 237 3.25 9.53 -6.01
CA VAL A 237 4.46 8.71 -6.25
C VAL A 237 5.43 9.49 -7.12
N GLN A 238 6.67 9.60 -6.69
CA GLN A 238 7.77 10.15 -7.46
C GLN A 238 8.84 9.08 -7.69
N LEU A 239 9.09 8.76 -8.96
CA LEU A 239 10.17 7.86 -9.36
C LEU A 239 11.50 8.64 -9.44
N LEU A 240 12.48 8.24 -8.64
CA LEU A 240 13.80 8.84 -8.57
C LEU A 240 14.79 8.03 -9.43
N LYS A 241 15.49 8.75 -10.32
CA LYS A 241 16.37 8.19 -11.37
C LYS A 241 17.84 8.28 -11.01
#